data_AF-A0AAW0H024-F1
#
_entry.id   AF-A0AAW0H024-F1
#
_cell.length_a   1.000
_cell.length_b   1.000
_cell.length_c   1.000
_cell.angle_alpha   90.00
_cell.angle_beta   90.00
_cell.angle_gamma   90.00
#
_symmetry.space_group_name_H-M   'P 1'
#
loop_
_entity.id
_entity.type
_entity.pdbx_description
1 polymer ?
#
loop_
_entity_poly.entity_id
_entity_poly.type
_entity_poly.pdbx_seq_one_letter_code
_entity_poly.pdbx_strand_id
1 'polypeptide(L)'
;MDSILRIADLVIAEDKWQREPKTFSNTIIPNDLIHNLVFFFCSPGSLLCLSRTCSSVHTMVQAYMQRVFKIERILSRFFTSPISFRRIQAETGTLISGSTILQFFDRSFYPKSDLDLYVSWISDYFMIADFLSKEGYKYVPRPGQHAVFNVAAGEDAFDRSDSAYGEVDEVLHVFTWKKYPEGRLEDPLRIQLIVSTDDPINVILGFHSSESGSSSIHYLGIALLL
;
A
#
# COMPACT_ATOMS: atom_id res chain seq x y z
N MET A 1 66.14 -38.99 -8.76
CA MET A 1 65.42 -38.47 -7.58
C MET A 1 64.73 -37.12 -7.85
N ASP A 2 65.08 -36.39 -8.93
CA ASP A 2 64.48 -35.09 -9.29
C ASP A 2 63.14 -35.13 -10.06
N SER A 3 62.72 -36.29 -10.57
CA SER A 3 61.52 -36.38 -11.43
C SER A 3 60.22 -36.61 -10.65
N ILE A 4 60.31 -37.05 -9.39
CA ILE A 4 59.14 -37.32 -8.54
C ILE A 4 58.68 -36.05 -7.80
N LEU A 5 59.61 -35.13 -7.51
CA LEU A 5 59.30 -33.84 -6.88
C LEU A 5 58.50 -32.89 -7.79
N ARG A 6 58.68 -32.97 -9.12
CA ARG A 6 57.92 -32.14 -10.07
C ARG A 6 56.47 -32.56 -10.27
N ILE A 7 56.11 -33.81 -9.98
CA ILE A 7 54.72 -34.28 -10.09
C ILE A 7 53.93 -33.90 -8.83
N ALA A 8 54.57 -33.86 -7.66
CA ALA A 8 53.95 -33.37 -6.44
C ALA A 8 53.59 -31.87 -6.55
N ASP A 9 54.45 -31.06 -7.19
CA ASP A 9 54.18 -29.64 -7.40
C ASP A 9 53.10 -29.38 -8.47
N LEU A 10 52.91 -30.28 -9.44
CA LEU A 10 51.85 -30.19 -10.46
C LEU A 10 50.49 -30.67 -9.93
N VAL A 11 50.47 -31.67 -9.04
CA VAL A 11 49.22 -32.14 -8.39
C VAL A 11 48.75 -31.18 -7.29
N ILE A 12 49.66 -30.38 -6.70
CA ILE A 12 49.30 -29.34 -5.74
C ILE A 12 48.91 -28.00 -6.43
N ALA A 13 49.23 -27.83 -7.72
CA ALA A 13 48.95 -26.60 -8.46
C ALA A 13 47.63 -26.59 -9.27
N GLU A 14 46.98 -27.74 -9.50
CA GLU A 14 45.79 -27.82 -10.37
C GLU A 14 44.45 -27.97 -9.66
N ASP A 15 44.42 -28.16 -8.34
CA ASP A 15 43.17 -28.11 -7.58
C ASP A 15 43.13 -26.86 -6.69
N LYS A 16 43.41 -25.71 -7.30
CA LYS A 16 42.98 -24.41 -6.79
C LYS A 16 41.46 -24.44 -6.69
N TRP A 17 40.98 -24.88 -5.54
CA TRP A 17 39.71 -24.53 -4.94
C TRP A 17 39.61 -23.02 -4.66
N GLN A 18 39.95 -22.19 -5.64
CA GLN A 18 39.41 -20.84 -5.78
C GLN A 18 38.02 -20.93 -6.44
N ARG A 19 37.17 -21.87 -6.00
CA ARG A 19 35.75 -21.61 -6.11
C ARG A 19 35.50 -20.50 -5.11
N GLU A 20 35.48 -19.26 -5.59
CA GLU A 20 34.86 -18.19 -4.82
C GLU A 20 33.57 -18.76 -4.24
N PRO A 21 33.30 -18.60 -2.93
CA PRO A 21 32.05 -19.05 -2.38
C PRO A 21 30.97 -18.49 -3.28
N LYS A 22 30.12 -19.36 -3.85
CA LYS A 22 28.98 -18.94 -4.66
C LYS A 22 28.05 -18.16 -3.74
N THR A 23 28.32 -16.88 -3.59
CA THR A 23 27.54 -15.99 -2.76
C THR A 23 26.22 -15.72 -3.47
N PHE A 24 25.21 -15.41 -2.68
CA PHE A 24 23.94 -14.89 -3.17
C PHE A 24 24.15 -13.76 -4.20
N SER A 25 25.10 -12.86 -3.93
CA SER A 25 25.44 -11.73 -4.82
C SER A 25 26.06 -12.13 -6.15
N ASN A 26 26.84 -13.22 -6.23
CA ASN A 26 27.58 -13.56 -7.44
C ASN A 26 26.86 -14.60 -8.30
N THR A 27 25.84 -15.29 -7.75
CA THR A 27 25.14 -16.39 -8.43
C THR A 27 23.65 -16.14 -8.63
N ILE A 28 22.96 -15.62 -7.62
CA ILE A 28 21.50 -15.47 -7.63
C ILE A 28 21.10 -14.11 -8.18
N ILE A 29 21.79 -13.06 -7.71
CA ILE A 29 21.53 -11.67 -8.07
C ILE A 29 21.65 -11.40 -9.58
N PRO A 30 22.68 -11.85 -10.31
CA PRO A 30 22.78 -11.59 -11.75
C PRO A 30 21.69 -12.26 -12.59
N ASN A 31 20.96 -13.22 -12.02
CA ASN A 31 19.89 -13.92 -12.71
C ASN A 31 18.53 -13.28 -12.40
N ASP A 32 17.97 -12.61 -13.40
CA ASP A 32 16.69 -11.92 -13.29
C ASP A 32 15.53 -12.81 -12.84
N LEU A 33 15.46 -14.05 -13.31
CA LEU A 33 14.37 -14.95 -12.96
C LEU A 33 14.47 -15.40 -11.50
N ILE A 34 15.69 -15.72 -11.04
CA ILE A 34 15.89 -16.27 -9.69
C ILE A 34 15.65 -15.17 -8.65
N HIS A 35 16.26 -13.99 -8.80
CA HIS A 35 16.09 -12.95 -7.78
C HIS A 35 14.65 -12.44 -7.73
N ASN A 36 13.95 -12.34 -8.87
CA ASN A 36 12.54 -11.93 -8.88
C ASN A 36 11.67 -12.93 -8.11
N LEU A 37 11.93 -14.24 -8.26
CA LEU A 37 11.22 -15.28 -7.51
C LEU A 37 11.51 -15.17 -6.00
N VAL A 38 12.78 -14.98 -5.62
CA VAL A 38 13.15 -14.77 -4.21
C VAL A 38 12.44 -13.54 -3.64
N PHE A 39 12.50 -12.41 -4.33
CA PHE A 39 11.86 -11.16 -3.90
C PHE A 39 10.33 -11.24 -3.85
N PHE A 40 9.72 -12.08 -4.68
CA PHE A 40 8.28 -12.37 -4.64
C PHE A 40 7.86 -13.02 -3.32
N PHE A 41 8.67 -13.90 -2.74
CA PHE A 41 8.37 -14.53 -1.45
C PHE A 41 8.81 -13.69 -0.23
N CYS A 42 9.58 -12.63 -0.43
CA CYS A 42 9.95 -11.71 0.65
C CYS A 42 8.81 -10.75 0.98
N SER A 43 8.50 -10.55 2.26
CA SER A 43 7.64 -9.44 2.70
C SER A 43 8.31 -8.08 2.42
N PRO A 44 7.58 -6.96 2.41
CA PRO A 44 8.18 -5.64 2.29
C PRO A 44 9.30 -5.38 3.31
N GLY A 45 9.10 -5.80 4.57
CA GLY A 45 10.12 -5.71 5.61
C GLY A 45 11.38 -6.52 5.28
N SER A 46 11.22 -7.76 4.79
CA SER A 46 12.36 -8.59 4.36
C SER A 46 13.11 -7.98 3.17
N LEU A 47 12.39 -7.38 2.20
CA LEU A 47 13.02 -6.67 1.08
C LEU A 47 13.85 -5.48 1.57
N LEU A 48 13.31 -4.68 2.51
CA LEU A 48 14.06 -3.56 3.10
C LEU A 48 15.31 -4.04 3.83
N CYS A 49 15.22 -5.11 4.61
CA CYS A 49 16.39 -5.73 5.26
C CYS A 49 17.42 -6.22 4.23
N LEU A 50 16.98 -6.91 3.17
CA LEU A 50 17.86 -7.36 2.08
C LEU A 50 18.55 -6.18 1.38
N SER A 51 17.82 -5.08 1.15
CA SER A 51 18.36 -3.89 0.50
C SER A 51 19.50 -3.23 1.29
N ARG A 52 19.67 -3.58 2.58
CA ARG A 52 20.72 -3.05 3.46
C ARG A 52 21.98 -3.92 3.50
N THR A 53 21.99 -5.10 2.87
CA THR A 53 23.14 -6.02 2.98
C THR A 53 24.31 -5.61 2.10
N CYS A 54 24.05 -5.21 0.86
CA CYS A 54 25.07 -4.71 -0.07
C CYS A 54 24.46 -3.84 -1.18
N SER A 55 25.30 -3.03 -1.82
CA SER A 55 24.88 -2.06 -2.86
C SER A 55 24.24 -2.71 -4.09
N SER A 56 24.72 -3.89 -4.50
CA SER A 56 24.14 -4.62 -5.64
C SER A 56 22.71 -5.07 -5.35
N VAL A 57 22.48 -5.70 -4.19
CA VAL A 57 21.13 -6.12 -3.75
C VAL A 57 20.25 -4.91 -3.52
N HIS A 58 20.79 -3.82 -2.97
CA HIS A 58 20.07 -2.56 -2.80
C HIS A 58 19.44 -2.08 -4.11
N THR A 59 20.25 -1.89 -5.15
CA THR A 59 19.79 -1.42 -6.46
C THR A 59 18.70 -2.32 -7.04
N MET A 60 18.85 -3.63 -6.89
CA MET A 60 17.89 -4.60 -7.42
C MET A 60 16.58 -4.64 -6.64
N VAL A 61 16.63 -4.56 -5.31
CA VAL A 61 15.43 -4.44 -4.50
C VAL A 61 14.70 -3.15 -4.85
N GLN A 62 15.41 -2.02 -5.01
CA GLN A 62 14.79 -0.76 -5.44
C GLN A 62 14.08 -0.90 -6.80
N ALA A 63 14.77 -1.47 -7.79
CA ALA A 63 14.17 -1.73 -9.11
C ALA A 63 12.97 -2.68 -9.04
N TYR A 64 13.05 -3.73 -8.21
CA TYR A 64 11.94 -4.65 -7.97
C TYR A 64 10.75 -3.93 -7.32
N MET A 65 10.99 -3.14 -6.27
CA MET A 65 9.93 -2.42 -5.56
C MET A 65 9.22 -1.42 -6.46
N GLN A 66 9.95 -0.65 -7.27
CA GLN A 66 9.38 0.27 -8.25
C GLN A 66 8.50 -0.42 -9.31
N ARG A 67 8.82 -1.67 -9.67
CA ARG A 67 8.04 -2.46 -10.63
C ARG A 67 6.80 -3.07 -10.00
N VAL A 68 6.88 -3.50 -8.74
CA VAL A 68 5.84 -4.31 -8.09
C VAL A 68 4.85 -3.44 -7.31
N PHE A 69 5.34 -2.51 -6.51
CA PHE A 69 4.55 -1.63 -5.64
C PHE A 69 4.09 -0.37 -6.40
N LYS A 70 3.19 -0.56 -7.36
CA LYS A 70 2.56 0.53 -8.13
C LYS A 70 1.10 0.71 -7.71
N ILE A 71 0.81 1.76 -6.96
CA ILE A 71 -0.52 2.00 -6.40
C ILE A 71 -1.58 2.21 -7.49
N GLU A 72 -1.17 2.71 -8.65
CA GLU A 72 -2.02 2.91 -9.83
C GLU A 72 -2.66 1.60 -10.31
N ARG A 73 -2.04 0.44 -10.06
CA ARG A 73 -2.62 -0.87 -10.39
C ARG A 73 -3.82 -1.21 -9.53
N ILE A 74 -3.84 -0.75 -8.28
CA ILE A 74 -4.99 -0.97 -7.40
C ILE A 74 -6.04 0.10 -7.68
N LEU A 75 -5.60 1.35 -7.85
CA LEU A 75 -6.49 2.47 -8.16
C LEU A 75 -7.21 2.34 -9.50
N SER A 76 -6.62 1.66 -10.49
CA SER A 76 -7.27 1.42 -11.79
C SER A 76 -8.54 0.60 -11.71
N ARG A 77 -8.76 -0.14 -10.60
CA ARG A 77 -10.05 -0.76 -10.31
C ARG A 77 -11.13 0.27 -10.01
N PHE A 78 -10.77 1.35 -9.31
CA PHE A 78 -11.72 2.33 -8.80
C PHE A 78 -11.91 3.51 -9.76
N PHE A 79 -10.84 3.92 -10.44
CA PHE A 79 -10.79 5.13 -11.25
C PHE A 79 -10.36 4.84 -12.68
N THR A 80 -11.00 5.53 -13.61
CA THR A 80 -10.66 5.53 -15.04
C THR A 80 -9.26 6.10 -15.26
N SER A 81 -8.94 7.18 -14.53
CA SER A 81 -7.60 7.78 -14.50
C SER A 81 -7.04 7.80 -13.07
N PRO A 82 -6.27 6.77 -12.66
CA PRO A 82 -5.56 6.77 -11.39
C PRO A 82 -4.67 8.00 -11.19
N ILE A 83 -4.01 8.47 -12.26
CA ILE A 83 -3.13 9.64 -12.21
C ILE A 83 -3.91 10.91 -11.85
N SER A 84 -5.14 11.06 -12.35
CA SER A 84 -6.00 12.19 -11.99
C SER A 84 -6.34 12.17 -10.51
N PHE A 85 -6.67 11.00 -9.95
CA PHE A 85 -6.86 10.85 -8.52
C PHE A 85 -5.60 11.18 -7.74
N ARG A 86 -4.42 10.71 -8.16
CA ARG A 86 -3.14 10.99 -7.49
C ARG A 86 -2.83 12.49 -7.40
N ARG A 87 -3.24 13.30 -8.38
CA ARG A 87 -3.10 14.76 -8.32
C ARG A 87 -3.97 15.36 -7.22
N ILE A 88 -5.25 14.98 -7.18
CA ILE A 88 -6.18 15.41 -6.13
C ILE A 88 -5.70 14.93 -4.76
N GLN A 89 -5.19 13.71 -4.69
CA GLN A 89 -4.64 13.14 -3.48
C GLN A 89 -3.48 13.99 -2.94
N ALA A 90 -2.54 14.38 -3.80
CA ALA A 90 -1.41 15.24 -3.44
C ALA A 90 -1.87 16.65 -3.03
N GLU A 91 -2.89 17.20 -3.69
CA GLU A 91 -3.43 18.54 -3.42
C GLU A 91 -4.21 18.61 -2.10
N THR A 92 -4.94 17.55 -1.77
CA THR A 92 -5.81 17.49 -0.58
C THR A 92 -5.14 16.87 0.65
N GLY A 93 -3.96 16.27 0.49
CA GLY A 93 -3.31 15.48 1.55
C GLY A 93 -4.05 14.19 1.88
N THR A 94 -4.86 13.67 0.95
CA THR A 94 -5.66 12.46 1.19
C THR A 94 -4.78 11.22 1.34
N LEU A 95 -5.04 10.40 2.35
CA LEU A 95 -4.38 9.12 2.55
C LEU A 95 -5.30 7.96 2.15
N ILE A 96 -4.71 6.92 1.56
CA ILE A 96 -5.38 5.64 1.33
C ILE A 96 -5.07 4.74 2.53
N SER A 97 -6.08 4.05 3.06
CA SER A 97 -5.90 3.14 4.21
C SER A 97 -6.67 1.83 4.05
N GLY A 98 -6.84 1.11 5.16
CA GLY A 98 -7.66 -0.08 5.26
C GLY A 98 -7.16 -1.25 4.43
N SER A 99 -8.10 -2.08 3.96
CA SER A 99 -7.79 -3.31 3.23
C SER A 99 -7.07 -3.08 1.90
N THR A 100 -7.11 -1.85 1.36
CA THR A 100 -6.38 -1.47 0.14
C THR A 100 -4.87 -1.44 0.36
N ILE A 101 -4.41 -0.93 1.49
CA ILE A 101 -2.98 -0.88 1.83
C ILE A 101 -2.45 -2.29 2.12
N LEU A 102 -3.25 -3.15 2.75
CA LEU A 102 -2.89 -4.55 2.94
C LEU A 102 -2.69 -5.26 1.60
N GLN A 103 -3.63 -5.12 0.66
CA GLN A 103 -3.48 -5.67 -0.70
C GLN A 103 -2.21 -5.18 -1.40
N PHE A 104 -1.87 -3.90 -1.24
CA PHE A 104 -0.67 -3.31 -1.80
C PHE A 104 0.60 -4.00 -1.28
N PHE A 105 0.71 -4.21 0.03
CA PHE A 105 1.87 -4.84 0.64
C PHE A 105 1.91 -6.35 0.46
N ASP A 106 0.76 -7.01 0.50
CA ASP A 106 0.61 -8.46 0.27
C ASP A 106 0.79 -8.84 -1.20
N ARG A 107 0.67 -7.86 -2.12
CA ARG A 107 0.67 -8.05 -3.57
C ARG A 107 -0.44 -9.01 -3.99
N SER A 108 -1.59 -8.88 -3.34
CA SER A 108 -2.78 -9.73 -3.50
C SER A 108 -3.97 -8.91 -4.01
N PHE A 109 -5.06 -9.59 -4.39
CA PHE A 109 -6.29 -8.95 -4.87
C PHE A 109 -7.49 -9.43 -4.06
N TYR A 110 -8.22 -8.49 -3.45
CA TYR A 110 -9.44 -8.75 -2.67
C TYR A 110 -10.66 -8.22 -3.44
N PRO A 111 -11.41 -9.08 -4.16
CA PRO A 111 -12.44 -8.65 -5.12
C PRO A 111 -13.58 -7.80 -4.54
N LYS A 112 -13.82 -7.89 -3.23
CA LYS A 112 -14.89 -7.20 -2.50
C LYS A 112 -14.37 -6.11 -1.55
N SER A 113 -13.08 -5.78 -1.63
CA SER A 113 -12.52 -4.70 -0.80
C SER A 113 -13.08 -3.35 -1.23
N ASP A 114 -13.30 -2.50 -0.24
CA ASP A 114 -13.59 -1.09 -0.40
C ASP A 114 -12.28 -0.30 -0.56
N LEU A 115 -12.38 0.97 -0.97
CA LEU A 115 -11.28 1.94 -0.93
C LEU A 115 -11.57 2.99 0.15
N ASP A 116 -10.71 3.03 1.16
CA ASP A 116 -10.84 3.95 2.29
C ASP A 116 -9.91 5.15 2.08
N LEU A 117 -10.50 6.34 2.01
CA LEU A 117 -9.83 7.62 1.78
C LEU A 117 -9.96 8.48 3.03
N TYR A 118 -8.85 8.80 3.68
CA TYR A 118 -8.81 9.67 4.85
C TYR A 118 -8.34 11.06 4.44
N VAL A 119 -9.05 12.08 4.89
CA VAL A 119 -8.74 13.49 4.59
C VAL A 119 -9.04 14.36 5.80
N SER A 120 -8.21 15.37 6.04
CA SER A 120 -8.46 16.35 7.09
C SER A 120 -9.67 17.21 6.75
N TRP A 121 -10.48 17.57 7.73
CA TRP A 121 -11.60 18.51 7.56
C TRP A 121 -11.17 19.91 7.12
N ILE A 122 -9.93 20.28 7.39
CA ILE A 122 -9.34 21.57 6.95
C ILE A 122 -9.03 21.53 5.45
N SER A 123 -8.83 20.34 4.88
CA SER A 123 -8.60 20.16 3.44
C SER A 123 -9.91 20.26 2.66
N ASP A 124 -9.82 20.62 1.37
CA ASP A 124 -10.96 20.68 0.47
C ASP A 124 -11.42 19.27 0.02
N TYR A 125 -12.09 18.55 0.92
CA TYR A 125 -12.66 17.24 0.62
C TYR A 125 -13.86 17.29 -0.34
N PHE A 126 -14.40 18.48 -0.64
CA PHE A 126 -15.38 18.65 -1.72
C PHE A 126 -14.75 18.42 -3.09
N MET A 127 -13.45 18.72 -3.28
CA MET A 127 -12.73 18.37 -4.51
C MET A 127 -12.73 16.85 -4.76
N ILE A 128 -12.60 16.06 -3.69
CA ILE A 128 -12.65 14.59 -3.78
C ILE A 128 -14.06 14.15 -4.17
N ALA A 129 -15.10 14.69 -3.51
CA ALA A 129 -16.49 14.38 -3.82
C ALA A 129 -16.88 14.72 -5.27
N ASP A 130 -16.44 15.87 -5.78
CA ASP A 130 -16.63 16.27 -7.18
C ASP A 130 -15.92 15.31 -8.13
N PHE A 131 -14.67 14.94 -7.83
CA PHE A 131 -13.95 13.92 -8.61
C PHE A 131 -14.65 12.57 -8.62
N LEU A 132 -15.11 12.08 -7.47
CA LEU A 132 -15.85 10.83 -7.36
C LEU A 132 -17.13 10.87 -8.21
N SER A 133 -17.85 12.00 -8.18
CA SER A 133 -19.04 12.22 -9.00
C SER A 133 -18.71 12.16 -10.49
N LYS A 134 -17.61 12.78 -10.93
CA LYS A 134 -17.13 12.75 -12.33
C LYS A 134 -16.69 11.36 -12.77
N GLU A 135 -16.15 10.55 -11.87
CA GLU A 135 -15.80 9.13 -12.10
C GLU A 135 -17.02 8.18 -12.10
N GLY A 136 -18.23 8.72 -11.92
CA GLY A 136 -19.50 7.99 -11.96
C GLY A 136 -19.93 7.39 -10.63
N TYR A 137 -19.30 7.74 -9.52
CA TYR A 137 -19.76 7.34 -8.20
C TYR A 137 -20.96 8.19 -7.77
N LYS A 138 -21.87 7.56 -7.04
CA LYS A 138 -23.01 8.23 -6.41
C LYS A 138 -22.85 8.17 -4.90
N TYR A 139 -23.07 9.31 -4.25
CA TYR A 139 -23.19 9.37 -2.80
C TYR A 139 -24.38 8.50 -2.33
N VAL A 140 -24.15 7.75 -1.26
CA VAL A 140 -25.15 6.90 -0.61
C VAL A 140 -25.18 7.30 0.87
N PRO A 141 -26.24 7.98 1.33
CA PRO A 141 -26.32 8.42 2.72
C PRO A 141 -26.40 7.23 3.67
N ARG A 142 -25.68 7.33 4.78
CA ARG A 142 -25.85 6.42 5.92
C ARG A 142 -27.12 6.79 6.71
N PRO A 143 -27.66 5.88 7.54
CA PRO A 143 -28.76 6.24 8.45
C PRO A 143 -28.41 7.48 9.28
N GLY A 144 -29.29 8.49 9.26
CA GLY A 144 -29.07 9.77 9.96
C GLY A 144 -28.32 10.84 9.17
N GLN A 145 -27.71 10.52 8.02
CA GLN A 145 -27.14 11.51 7.11
C GLN A 145 -28.19 12.07 6.16
N HIS A 146 -28.05 13.35 5.81
CA HIS A 146 -28.90 13.97 4.80
C HIS A 146 -28.71 13.32 3.42
N ALA A 147 -29.80 13.20 2.64
CA ALA A 147 -29.78 12.52 1.34
C ALA A 147 -28.91 13.23 0.27
N VAL A 148 -28.68 14.53 0.45
CA VAL A 148 -27.85 15.37 -0.42
C VAL A 148 -26.50 15.60 0.25
N PHE A 149 -25.41 15.20 -0.44
CA PHE A 149 -24.04 15.29 0.07
C PHE A 149 -23.68 16.68 0.59
N ASN A 150 -23.92 17.75 -0.17
CA ASN A 150 -23.54 19.12 0.23
C ASN A 150 -24.22 19.57 1.53
N VAL A 151 -25.43 19.06 1.81
CA VAL A 151 -26.13 19.34 3.06
C VAL A 151 -25.53 18.48 4.17
N ALA A 152 -25.30 17.18 3.92
CA ALA A 152 -24.68 16.28 4.89
C ALA A 152 -23.25 16.72 5.30
N ALA A 153 -22.51 17.35 4.39
CA ALA A 153 -21.18 17.90 4.63
C ALA A 153 -21.20 19.29 5.31
N GLY A 154 -22.34 19.99 5.24
CA GLY A 154 -22.54 21.30 5.87
C GLY A 154 -23.29 21.26 7.20
N GLU A 155 -23.91 20.13 7.54
CA GLU A 155 -24.44 19.89 8.90
C GLU A 155 -23.26 19.88 9.88
N ASP A 156 -23.29 20.77 10.88
CA ASP A 156 -22.17 21.07 11.78
C ASP A 156 -21.45 19.78 12.21
N ALA A 157 -20.21 19.64 11.74
CA ALA A 157 -19.32 18.52 12.01
C ALA A 157 -19.10 18.25 13.51
N PHE A 158 -19.49 19.18 14.38
CA PHE A 158 -19.33 19.10 15.82
C PHE A 158 -20.41 18.33 16.58
N ASP A 159 -21.56 17.99 15.98
CA ASP A 159 -22.70 17.44 16.73
C ASP A 159 -22.97 15.94 16.49
N ARG A 160 -22.13 15.26 15.68
CA ARG A 160 -22.24 13.82 15.42
C ARG A 160 -20.88 13.14 15.34
N SER A 161 -20.46 12.48 16.42
CA SER A 161 -19.51 11.37 16.28
C SER A 161 -20.24 10.21 15.58
N ASP A 162 -19.74 9.76 14.43
CA ASP A 162 -20.30 8.59 13.75
C ASP A 162 -19.95 7.34 14.59
N SER A 163 -20.92 6.90 15.40
CA SER A 163 -20.81 5.74 16.32
C SER A 163 -20.38 4.42 15.64
N ALA A 164 -20.37 4.35 14.30
CA ALA A 164 -19.91 3.19 13.54
C ALA A 164 -18.40 2.92 13.68
N TYR A 165 -17.58 3.91 14.05
CA TYR A 165 -16.12 3.74 14.24
C TYR A 165 -15.69 3.67 15.71
N GLY A 166 -16.64 3.59 16.67
CA GLY A 166 -16.33 3.68 18.10
C GLY A 166 -15.93 5.09 18.53
N GLU A 167 -15.52 5.28 19.79
CA GLU A 167 -15.02 6.54 20.38
C GLU A 167 -13.68 7.02 19.76
N VAL A 168 -13.51 6.91 18.45
CA VAL A 168 -12.40 7.55 17.74
C VAL A 168 -12.82 9.00 17.56
N ASP A 169 -12.55 9.80 18.60
CA ASP A 169 -12.87 11.24 18.70
C ASP A 169 -12.36 12.05 17.50
N GLU A 170 -11.47 11.46 16.69
CA GLU A 170 -10.87 12.10 15.53
C GLU A 170 -11.62 11.91 14.19
N VAL A 171 -12.66 11.07 14.09
CA VAL A 171 -13.47 10.89 12.85
C VAL A 171 -14.75 11.73 12.89
N LEU A 172 -14.87 12.69 11.98
CA LEU A 172 -16.04 13.59 11.87
C LEU A 172 -17.14 13.00 10.99
N HIS A 173 -16.78 12.60 9.77
CA HIS A 173 -17.76 12.14 8.80
C HIS A 173 -17.24 10.95 8.02
N VAL A 174 -18.13 10.01 7.74
CA VAL A 174 -17.88 8.97 6.75
C VAL A 174 -18.93 9.01 5.66
N PHE A 175 -18.50 9.42 4.47
CA PHE A 175 -19.34 9.47 3.29
C PHE A 175 -19.11 8.24 2.43
N THR A 176 -20.20 7.54 2.09
CA THR A 176 -20.13 6.34 1.26
C THR A 176 -20.46 6.67 -0.19
N TRP A 177 -19.60 6.24 -1.11
CA TRP A 177 -19.75 6.43 -2.54
C TRP A 177 -19.78 5.08 -3.24
N LYS A 178 -20.74 4.87 -4.15
CA LYS A 178 -20.89 3.60 -4.88
C LYS A 178 -20.94 3.82 -6.39
N LYS A 179 -20.24 2.97 -7.13
CA LYS A 179 -20.29 2.87 -8.59
C LYS A 179 -20.60 1.44 -8.98
N TYR A 180 -21.51 1.26 -9.94
CA TYR A 180 -21.81 -0.06 -10.53
C TYR A 180 -21.09 -0.13 -11.87
N PRO A 181 -20.00 -0.92 -11.99
CA PRO A 181 -19.36 -1.14 -13.27
C PRO A 181 -20.34 -1.77 -14.27
N GLU A 182 -20.19 -1.45 -15.55
CA GLU A 182 -20.97 -2.10 -16.59
C GLU A 182 -20.84 -3.62 -16.50
N GLY A 183 -21.98 -4.32 -16.51
CA GLY A 183 -22.03 -5.78 -16.37
C GLY A 183 -21.91 -6.32 -14.94
N ARG A 184 -21.79 -5.47 -13.91
CA ARG A 184 -21.78 -5.87 -12.49
C ARG A 184 -22.86 -5.13 -11.69
N LEU A 185 -24.08 -5.68 -11.71
CA LEU A 185 -25.24 -5.08 -11.02
C LEU A 185 -25.28 -5.38 -9.52
N GLU A 186 -24.64 -6.47 -9.06
CA GLU A 186 -24.78 -6.94 -7.67
C GLU A 186 -23.62 -6.51 -6.75
N ASP A 187 -22.42 -6.27 -7.32
CA ASP A 187 -21.21 -5.94 -6.55
C ASP A 187 -20.70 -4.53 -6.94
N PRO A 188 -21.20 -3.46 -6.29
CA PRO A 188 -20.71 -2.12 -6.53
C PRO A 188 -19.28 -1.95 -6.03
N LEU A 189 -18.49 -1.16 -6.74
CA LEU A 189 -17.28 -0.58 -6.18
C LEU A 189 -17.69 0.46 -5.14
N ARG A 190 -17.07 0.37 -3.96
CA ARG A 190 -17.35 1.26 -2.85
C ARG A 190 -16.11 2.03 -2.46
N ILE A 191 -16.30 3.32 -2.22
CA ILE A 191 -15.30 4.22 -1.66
C ILE A 191 -15.88 4.83 -0.39
N GLN A 192 -15.11 4.80 0.69
CA GLN A 192 -15.42 5.51 1.92
C GLN A 192 -14.52 6.74 2.01
N LEU A 193 -15.13 7.92 2.05
CA LEU A 193 -14.43 9.18 2.30
C LEU A 193 -14.60 9.52 3.78
N ILE A 194 -13.52 9.36 4.53
CA ILE A 194 -13.43 9.57 5.97
C ILE A 194 -12.80 10.94 6.21
N VAL A 195 -13.57 11.87 6.77
CA VAL A 195 -13.14 13.20 7.13
C VAL A 195 -12.78 13.20 8.61
N SER A 196 -11.58 13.63 8.95
CA SER A 196 -11.06 13.65 10.33
C SER A 196 -10.85 15.06 10.88
N THR A 197 -10.96 15.23 12.20
CA THR A 197 -10.61 16.49 12.92
C THR A 197 -9.11 16.76 12.93
N ASP A 198 -8.30 15.70 12.99
CA ASP A 198 -6.84 15.75 13.06
C ASP A 198 -6.18 15.25 11.76
N ASP A 199 -4.85 15.24 11.71
CA ASP A 199 -4.07 14.67 10.63
C ASP A 199 -4.51 13.21 10.35
N PRO A 200 -4.85 12.88 9.08
CA PRO A 200 -5.23 11.53 8.66
C PRO A 200 -4.29 10.42 9.16
N ILE A 201 -2.99 10.69 9.29
CA ILE A 201 -2.04 9.70 9.79
C ILE A 201 -2.28 9.35 11.26
N ASN A 202 -2.62 10.34 12.09
CA ASN A 202 -2.88 10.14 13.51
C ASN A 202 -4.14 9.31 13.71
N VAL A 203 -5.19 9.59 12.93
CA VAL A 203 -6.46 8.85 12.96
C VAL A 203 -6.23 7.39 12.57
N ILE A 204 -5.47 7.14 11.50
CA ILE A 204 -5.14 5.79 11.04
C ILE A 204 -4.33 5.04 12.12
N LEU A 205 -3.32 5.68 12.70
CA LEU A 205 -2.48 5.07 13.75
C LEU A 205 -3.27 4.82 15.04
N GLY A 206 -4.19 5.72 15.41
CA GLY A 206 -5.08 5.59 16.57
C GLY A 206 -6.00 4.38 16.44
N PHE A 207 -6.63 4.21 15.27
CA PHE A 207 -7.50 3.06 14.97
C PHE A 207 -6.75 1.72 15.12
N HIS A 208 -5.51 1.63 14.64
CA HIS A 208 -4.70 0.42 14.77
C HIS A 208 -4.12 0.21 16.17
N SER A 209 -4.10 1.24 17.03
CA SER A 209 -3.63 1.13 18.40
C SER A 209 -4.73 0.62 19.35
N SER A 210 -5.99 1.02 19.15
CA SER A 210 -7.13 0.60 19.97
C SER A 210 -7.59 -0.84 19.70
N GLU A 211 -7.42 -1.37 18.49
CA GLU A 211 -7.74 -2.77 18.17
C GLU A 211 -6.70 -3.79 18.71
N SER A 212 -5.57 -3.33 19.25
CA SER A 212 -4.45 -4.19 19.65
C SER A 212 -4.45 -4.58 21.15
N GLY A 213 -5.57 -5.15 21.61
CA GLY A 213 -5.59 -6.08 22.75
C GLY A 213 -5.14 -7.50 22.37
N SER A 214 -4.86 -7.77 21.10
CA SER A 214 -4.36 -9.06 20.60
C SER A 214 -3.28 -8.83 19.55
N SER A 215 -2.03 -9.08 19.96
CA SER A 215 -0.90 -9.55 19.15
C SER A 215 -0.90 -9.16 17.67
N SER A 216 -0.40 -7.97 17.32
CA SER A 216 0.10 -7.68 15.95
C SER A 216 1.08 -6.52 15.93
N ILE A 217 2.31 -6.77 16.38
CA ILE A 217 3.47 -5.87 16.24
C ILE A 217 4.01 -5.93 14.78
N HIS A 218 3.12 -6.04 13.79
CA HIS A 218 3.47 -6.15 12.36
C HIS A 218 2.87 -5.05 11.46
N TYR A 219 2.07 -4.12 12.00
CA TYR A 219 1.44 -3.04 11.23
C TYR A 219 2.22 -1.72 11.21
N LEU A 220 3.55 -1.76 11.25
CA LEU A 220 4.38 -0.63 10.78
C LEU A 220 4.58 -0.74 9.26
N GLY A 221 3.45 -0.73 8.55
CA GLY A 221 3.35 -0.58 7.10
C GLY A 221 2.82 0.81 6.77
N ILE A 222 3.58 1.82 7.20
CA ILE A 222 3.60 3.22 6.75
C ILE A 222 2.42 3.62 5.84
N ALA A 223 1.46 4.35 6.42
CA ALA A 223 0.54 5.20 5.69
C ALA A 223 1.33 6.33 5.02
N LEU A 224 1.87 6.09 3.82
CA LEU A 224 2.41 7.13 2.94
C LEU A 224 2.57 6.57 1.53
N LEU A 225 1.50 6.70 0.75
CA LEU A 225 1.64 6.81 -0.70
C LEU A 225 1.25 8.25 -1.07
N LEU A 226 2.16 9.19 -0.80
CA LEU A 226 2.22 10.49 -1.48
C LEU A 226 2.49 10.28 -2.97
#